data_AF-A0AAD7MCG8-F1
#
_entry.id   AF-A0AAD7MCG8-F1
#
_cell.length_a   1.000
_cell.length_b   1.000
_cell.length_c   1.000
_cell.angle_alpha   90.00
_cell.angle_beta   90.00
_cell.angle_gamma   90.00
#
_symmetry.space_group_name_H-M   'P 1'
#
loop_
_entity.id
_entity.type
_entity.pdbx_description
1 polymer ?
#
loop_
_entity_poly.entity_id
_entity_poly.type
_entity_poly.pdbx_seq_one_letter_code
_entity_poly.pdbx_strand_id
1 'polypeptide(L)'
;MSMRQPPPDPKSRRNHTASAKVADTNNTEAPTAAHQHVLATKPILDLIKRMGKLSSQLPETVPEASAADKVHRVITTVHGIDDTVARTFNRRFDVLFGEDCRDSDGRLENIRRGDDGMKCVVTYLQSIHWESAGVPVDLAQQKLTRVIDELQYLCASEVTAKRPAVPNAGASKENQQLAASKTKKKGSSAFERAMDRE
;
A
#
# COMPACT_ATOMS: atom_id res chain seq x y z
N MET A 1 -50.48 38.20 -11.82
CA MET A 1 -50.20 37.84 -13.23
C MET A 1 -49.25 38.89 -13.82
N SER A 2 -47.95 38.64 -13.78
CA SER A 2 -46.94 39.53 -14.38
C SER A 2 -46.38 38.86 -15.63
N MET A 3 -46.74 39.41 -16.79
CA MET A 3 -46.15 39.03 -18.07
C MET A 3 -44.72 39.59 -18.13
N ARG A 4 -43.73 38.71 -18.25
CA ARG A 4 -42.36 39.09 -18.64
C ARG A 4 -42.12 38.59 -20.06
N GLN A 5 -41.84 39.52 -20.96
CA GLN A 5 -41.45 39.24 -22.34
C GLN A 5 -40.06 38.57 -22.41
N PRO A 6 -39.83 37.65 -23.37
CA PRO A 6 -38.50 37.15 -23.67
C PRO A 6 -37.69 38.09 -24.61
N PRO A 7 -36.35 38.15 -24.46
CA PRO A 7 -35.43 38.96 -25.27
C PRO A 7 -35.10 38.35 -26.66
N PRO A 8 -34.48 39.13 -27.58
CA PRO A 8 -34.45 38.85 -29.03
C PRO A 8 -33.36 37.90 -29.54
N ASP A 9 -33.60 37.35 -30.73
CA ASP A 9 -32.80 36.38 -31.50
C ASP A 9 -31.37 36.83 -31.89
N PRO A 10 -30.43 35.87 -32.06
CA PRO A 10 -29.03 36.11 -32.38
C PRO A 10 -28.80 36.38 -33.87
N LYS A 11 -28.53 37.65 -34.21
CA LYS A 11 -28.01 38.02 -35.54
C LYS A 11 -26.54 37.65 -35.67
N SER A 12 -26.30 36.60 -36.46
CA SER A 12 -25.37 36.57 -37.60
C SER A 12 -24.18 37.53 -37.51
N ARG A 13 -23.01 37.01 -37.09
CA ARG A 13 -21.71 37.63 -37.40
C ARG A 13 -20.97 36.75 -38.40
N ARG A 14 -20.95 37.23 -39.65
CA ARG A 14 -20.00 36.87 -40.68
C ARG A 14 -18.59 37.18 -40.17
N ASN A 15 -17.70 36.20 -40.17
CA ASN A 15 -16.27 36.45 -40.11
C ASN A 15 -15.71 36.38 -41.54
N HIS A 16 -15.10 37.49 -41.91
CA HIS A 16 -14.39 37.70 -43.16
C HIS A 16 -13.10 36.87 -43.19
N THR A 17 -12.86 36.31 -44.38
CA THR A 17 -11.60 35.79 -44.89
C THR A 17 -10.48 36.83 -44.84
N ALA A 18 -9.33 36.44 -44.31
CA ALA A 18 -8.05 37.07 -44.61
C ALA A 18 -6.98 35.96 -44.74
N SER A 19 -6.52 35.77 -45.98
CA SER A 19 -5.35 34.97 -46.33
C SER A 19 -4.05 35.68 -45.95
N ALA A 20 -2.98 34.87 -45.92
CA ALA A 20 -1.56 35.18 -45.89
C ALA A 20 -0.92 35.20 -44.49
N LYS A 21 -0.10 34.19 -44.17
CA LYS A 21 1.32 34.16 -44.58
C LYS A 21 1.92 32.79 -44.24
N VAL A 22 2.58 32.20 -45.23
CA VAL A 22 3.40 31.00 -45.10
C VAL A 22 4.58 31.30 -44.18
N ALA A 23 4.71 30.53 -43.11
CA ALA A 23 5.94 30.38 -42.36
C ALA A 23 6.17 28.87 -42.18
N ASP A 24 7.22 28.37 -42.83
CA ASP A 24 7.81 27.07 -42.55
C ASP A 24 8.15 26.98 -41.05
N THR A 25 7.32 26.27 -40.30
CA THR A 25 7.69 25.76 -38.98
C THR A 25 7.68 24.24 -39.07
N ASN A 26 8.89 23.69 -39.04
CA ASN A 26 9.19 22.28 -38.89
C ASN A 26 8.17 21.59 -37.99
N ASN A 27 7.47 20.62 -38.58
CA ASN A 27 6.59 19.70 -37.87
C ASN A 27 7.47 18.75 -37.03
N THR A 28 7.95 19.24 -35.89
CA THR A 28 8.36 18.38 -34.77
C THR A 28 7.07 18.04 -34.04
N GLU A 29 6.39 17.00 -34.52
CA GLU A 29 5.33 16.36 -33.75
C GLU A 29 5.93 15.91 -32.43
N ALA A 30 5.70 16.70 -31.38
CA ALA A 30 5.92 16.26 -30.02
C ALA A 30 5.15 14.95 -29.84
N PRO A 31 5.79 13.88 -29.32
CA PRO A 31 5.11 12.62 -29.09
C PRO A 31 3.89 12.90 -28.21
N THR A 32 2.72 12.66 -28.76
CA THR A 32 1.43 12.81 -28.10
C THR A 32 1.49 12.03 -26.78
N ALA A 33 1.27 12.71 -25.66
CA ALA A 33 1.46 12.18 -24.30
C ALA A 33 0.80 10.80 -24.04
N ALA A 34 -0.20 10.43 -24.83
CA ALA A 34 -0.85 9.12 -24.79
C ALA A 34 0.08 7.94 -25.16
N HIS A 35 1.06 8.12 -26.06
CA HIS A 35 1.99 7.04 -26.45
C HIS A 35 3.14 6.81 -25.45
N GLN A 36 3.48 7.79 -24.62
CA GLN A 36 4.43 7.59 -23.51
C GLN A 36 3.79 6.85 -22.33
N HIS A 37 2.47 6.95 -22.15
CA HIS A 37 1.77 6.36 -21.01
C HIS A 37 1.62 4.83 -21.10
N VAL A 38 1.42 4.27 -22.29
CA VAL A 38 1.20 2.82 -22.49
C VAL A 38 2.49 2.01 -22.31
N LEU A 39 3.65 2.57 -22.62
CA LEU A 39 4.95 1.91 -22.37
C LEU A 39 5.37 1.99 -20.89
N ALA A 40 4.81 2.92 -20.12
CA ALA A 40 5.22 3.19 -18.74
C ALA A 40 4.54 2.28 -17.70
N THR A 41 3.45 1.58 -18.04
CA THR A 41 2.71 0.72 -17.08
C THR A 41 3.18 -0.73 -17.07
N LYS A 42 3.87 -1.19 -18.11
CA LYS A 42 4.42 -2.56 -18.20
C LYS A 42 5.25 -2.97 -16.97
N PRO A 43 6.16 -2.13 -16.44
CA PRO A 43 6.91 -2.45 -15.23
C PRO A 43 6.00 -2.71 -14.02
N ILE A 44 4.89 -1.97 -13.88
CA ILE A 44 3.95 -2.14 -12.77
C ILE A 44 3.28 -3.51 -12.85
N LEU A 45 2.82 -3.91 -14.04
CA LEU A 45 2.17 -5.21 -14.24
C LEU A 45 3.12 -6.37 -13.95
N ASP A 46 4.40 -6.23 -14.31
CA ASP A 46 5.42 -7.24 -14.01
C ASP A 46 5.71 -7.33 -12.49
N LEU A 47 5.70 -6.19 -11.77
CA LEU A 47 5.78 -6.18 -10.31
C LEU A 47 4.57 -6.86 -9.67
N ILE A 48 3.34 -6.60 -10.14
CA ILE A 48 2.13 -7.24 -9.62
C ILE A 48 2.18 -8.76 -9.81
N LYS A 49 2.61 -9.23 -10.99
CA LYS A 49 2.80 -10.67 -11.26
C LYS A 49 3.84 -11.28 -10.32
N ARG A 50 4.97 -10.61 -10.12
CA ARG A 50 6.02 -11.04 -9.18
C ARG A 50 5.49 -11.10 -7.75
N MET A 51 4.71 -10.10 -7.33
CA MET A 51 4.09 -10.06 -6.01
C MET A 51 3.11 -11.22 -5.82
N GLY A 52 2.28 -11.54 -6.82
CA GLY A 52 1.37 -12.69 -6.79
C GLY A 52 2.08 -14.05 -6.73
N LYS A 53 3.22 -14.17 -7.40
CA LYS A 53 4.07 -15.37 -7.27
C LYS A 53 4.61 -15.51 -5.85
N LEU A 54 5.18 -14.43 -5.29
CA LEU A 54 5.75 -14.43 -3.94
C LEU A 54 4.69 -14.64 -2.86
N SER A 55 3.50 -14.03 -3.00
CA SER A 55 2.40 -14.21 -2.03
C SER A 55 1.94 -15.68 -1.94
N SER A 56 2.02 -16.41 -3.05
CA SER A 56 1.68 -17.84 -3.11
C SER A 56 2.79 -18.74 -2.57
N GLN A 57 3.99 -18.19 -2.35
CA GLN A 57 5.16 -18.88 -1.81
C GLN A 57 5.44 -18.51 -0.35
N LEU A 58 4.56 -17.72 0.28
CA LEU A 58 4.73 -17.33 1.67
C LEU A 58 4.73 -18.57 2.58
N PRO A 59 5.67 -18.67 3.53
CA PRO A 59 5.80 -19.83 4.39
C PRO A 59 4.66 -19.90 5.41
N GLU A 60 4.45 -21.08 5.99
CA GLU A 60 3.43 -21.28 7.03
C GLU A 60 3.72 -20.52 8.34
N THR A 61 4.95 -20.04 8.52
CA THR A 61 5.34 -19.16 9.63
C THR A 61 4.67 -17.78 9.54
N VAL A 62 4.27 -17.35 8.35
CA VAL A 62 3.49 -16.12 8.17
C VAL A 62 2.03 -16.42 8.48
N PRO A 63 1.38 -15.66 9.38
CA PRO A 63 -0.01 -15.91 9.76
C PRO A 63 -0.96 -15.77 8.58
N GLU A 64 -1.99 -16.61 8.58
CA GLU A 64 -3.10 -16.54 7.64
C GLU A 64 -4.02 -15.38 8.00
N ALA A 65 -4.35 -14.56 7.00
CA ALA A 65 -5.33 -13.50 7.18
C ALA A 65 -6.74 -14.04 7.16
N SER A 66 -7.60 -13.30 7.85
CA SER A 66 -9.04 -13.43 7.92
C SER A 66 -9.69 -12.09 7.52
N ALA A 67 -10.99 -12.11 7.26
CA ALA A 67 -11.76 -10.91 6.98
C ALA A 67 -11.71 -9.84 8.10
N ALA A 68 -11.36 -10.21 9.34
CA ALA A 68 -11.21 -9.29 10.46
C ALA A 68 -9.88 -8.52 10.44
N ASP A 69 -8.88 -9.01 9.69
CA ASP A 69 -7.55 -8.42 9.65
C ASP A 69 -7.53 -7.07 8.94
N LYS A 70 -6.56 -6.24 9.34
CA LYS A 70 -6.37 -4.88 8.81
C LYS A 70 -6.22 -4.88 7.30
N VAL A 71 -5.50 -5.85 6.72
CA VAL A 71 -5.29 -5.97 5.27
C VAL A 71 -6.61 -6.08 4.53
N HIS A 72 -7.42 -7.09 4.86
CA HIS A 72 -8.72 -7.31 4.23
C HIS A 72 -9.59 -6.06 4.37
N ARG A 73 -9.74 -5.55 5.60
CA ARG A 73 -10.57 -4.37 5.88
C ARG A 73 -10.14 -3.16 5.07
N VAL A 74 -8.85 -2.85 4.98
CA VAL A 74 -8.38 -1.68 4.23
C VAL A 74 -8.65 -1.84 2.74
N ILE A 75 -8.40 -3.02 2.17
CA ILE A 75 -8.61 -3.27 0.75
C ILE A 75 -10.11 -3.28 0.38
N THR A 76 -11.00 -3.74 1.27
CA THR A 76 -12.43 -3.84 0.95
C THR A 76 -13.25 -2.63 1.38
N THR A 77 -12.83 -1.89 2.42
CA THR A 77 -13.66 -0.83 3.03
C THR A 77 -13.11 0.59 2.89
N VAL A 78 -11.84 0.76 2.53
CA VAL A 78 -11.28 2.11 2.33
C VAL A 78 -11.55 2.54 0.89
N HIS A 79 -12.59 3.33 0.73
CA HIS A 79 -12.98 4.04 -0.48
C HIS A 79 -13.42 5.44 -0.05
N GLY A 80 -12.91 6.47 -0.71
CA GLY A 80 -13.45 7.82 -0.57
C GLY A 80 -14.64 7.99 -1.51
N ILE A 81 -15.66 8.73 -1.06
CA ILE A 81 -16.89 9.00 -1.81
C ILE A 81 -16.57 9.65 -3.17
N ASP A 82 -15.46 10.42 -3.25
CA ASP A 82 -14.97 11.09 -4.45
C ASP A 82 -13.47 10.84 -4.71
N ASP A 83 -12.91 9.75 -4.16
CA ASP A 83 -11.47 9.51 -4.31
C ASP A 83 -11.14 8.94 -5.70
N THR A 84 -10.22 9.58 -6.40
CA THR A 84 -9.62 9.03 -7.62
C THR A 84 -8.94 7.70 -7.33
N VAL A 85 -8.76 6.86 -8.36
CA VAL A 85 -8.02 5.59 -8.24
C VAL A 85 -6.62 5.83 -7.66
N ALA A 86 -5.93 6.87 -8.11
CA ALA A 86 -4.63 7.27 -7.58
C ALA A 86 -4.66 7.56 -6.07
N ARG A 87 -5.66 8.32 -5.60
CA ARG A 87 -5.78 8.67 -4.18
C ARG A 87 -6.14 7.47 -3.32
N THR A 88 -7.06 6.62 -3.81
CA THR A 88 -7.45 5.38 -3.14
C THR A 88 -6.27 4.42 -3.03
N PHE A 89 -5.52 4.22 -4.12
CA PHE A 89 -4.30 3.41 -4.13
C PHE A 89 -3.30 3.93 -3.09
N ASN A 90 -2.98 5.23 -3.13
CA ASN A 90 -1.99 5.81 -2.24
C ASN A 90 -2.40 5.64 -0.77
N ARG A 91 -3.65 5.96 -0.45
CA ARG A 91 -4.20 5.85 0.91
C ARG A 91 -4.18 4.41 1.43
N ARG A 92 -4.63 3.43 0.63
CA ARG A 92 -4.61 2.01 1.03
C ARG A 92 -3.19 1.55 1.31
N PHE A 93 -2.24 1.92 0.45
CA PHE A 93 -0.84 1.55 0.61
C PHE A 93 -0.17 2.25 1.79
N ASP A 94 -0.46 3.51 2.06
CA ASP A 94 0.09 4.19 3.24
C ASP A 94 -0.45 3.58 4.54
N VAL A 95 -1.75 3.25 4.59
CA VAL A 95 -2.35 2.64 5.80
C VAL A 95 -1.85 1.21 6.07
N LEU A 96 -1.43 0.47 5.04
CA LEU A 96 -0.96 -0.91 5.19
C LEU A 96 0.56 -1.02 5.26
N PHE A 97 1.25 -0.22 4.45
CA PHE A 97 2.67 -0.36 4.14
C PHE A 97 3.41 0.98 4.21
N GLY A 98 2.83 2.00 4.86
CA GLY A 98 3.47 3.27 5.17
C GLY A 98 4.65 3.11 6.13
N GLU A 99 5.39 4.19 6.35
CA GLU A 99 6.49 4.21 7.32
C GLU A 99 6.01 4.01 8.77
N ASP A 100 4.81 4.51 9.07
CA ASP A 100 4.14 4.42 10.37
C ASP A 100 3.67 3.00 10.73
N CYS A 101 3.58 2.12 9.73
CA CYS A 101 3.14 0.73 9.89
C CYS A 101 4.31 -0.26 10.03
N ARG A 102 5.53 0.23 10.24
CA ARG A 102 6.73 -0.60 10.38
C ARG A 102 6.97 -0.96 11.83
N ASP A 103 7.48 -2.16 12.06
CA ASP A 103 7.92 -2.59 13.38
C ASP A 103 9.26 -1.93 13.78
N SER A 104 9.76 -2.27 14.97
CA SER A 104 11.04 -1.76 15.48
C SER A 104 12.24 -2.11 14.60
N ASP A 105 12.13 -3.17 13.79
CA ASP A 105 13.15 -3.63 12.86
C ASP A 105 12.96 -3.05 11.45
N GLY A 106 11.97 -2.15 11.28
CA GLY A 106 11.65 -1.50 10.00
C GLY A 106 10.95 -2.42 9.00
N ARG A 107 10.38 -3.55 9.44
CA ARG A 107 9.67 -4.54 8.61
C ARG A 107 8.18 -4.23 8.51
N LEU A 108 7.52 -4.75 7.48
CA LEU A 108 6.07 -4.58 7.32
C LEU A 108 5.29 -5.63 8.14
N GLU A 109 4.66 -5.21 9.23
CA GLU A 109 3.93 -6.10 10.15
C GLU A 109 2.63 -6.67 9.54
N ASN A 110 2.04 -5.95 8.58
CA ASN A 110 0.74 -6.28 8.00
C ASN A 110 0.81 -7.36 6.90
N ILE A 111 1.95 -7.98 6.65
CA ILE A 111 2.01 -9.09 5.67
C ILE A 111 1.35 -10.33 6.26
N ARG A 112 0.38 -10.89 5.53
CA ARG A 112 -0.40 -12.08 5.90
C ARG A 112 -0.64 -12.95 4.67
N ARG A 113 -0.67 -14.27 4.84
CA ARG A 113 -0.98 -15.22 3.74
C ARG A 113 -2.48 -15.36 3.53
N GLY A 114 -2.88 -16.10 2.49
CA GLY A 114 -4.27 -16.47 2.25
C GLY A 114 -5.06 -15.44 1.44
N ASP A 115 -6.34 -15.76 1.21
CA ASP A 115 -7.23 -15.04 0.30
C ASP A 115 -7.62 -13.64 0.85
N ASP A 116 -7.71 -13.50 2.17
CA ASP A 116 -7.94 -12.22 2.87
C ASP A 116 -6.66 -11.40 3.10
N GLY A 117 -5.50 -11.96 2.77
CA GLY A 117 -4.19 -11.36 2.99
C GLY A 117 -3.59 -10.80 1.71
N MET A 118 -2.35 -11.22 1.42
CA MET A 118 -1.62 -10.72 0.25
C MET A 118 -2.28 -11.08 -1.08
N LYS A 119 -3.06 -12.18 -1.17
CA LYS A 119 -3.84 -12.45 -2.40
C LYS A 119 -4.93 -11.39 -2.61
N CYS A 120 -5.60 -10.92 -1.56
CA CYS A 120 -6.56 -9.81 -1.63
C CYS A 120 -5.90 -8.56 -2.24
N VAL A 121 -4.70 -8.21 -1.77
CA VAL A 121 -3.92 -7.07 -2.28
C VAL A 121 -3.57 -7.26 -3.76
N VAL A 122 -3.12 -8.44 -4.16
CA VAL A 122 -2.81 -8.76 -5.57
C VAL A 122 -4.06 -8.62 -6.45
N THR A 123 -5.19 -9.19 -6.02
CA THR A 123 -6.47 -9.09 -6.74
C THR A 123 -6.90 -7.63 -6.90
N TYR A 124 -6.75 -6.82 -5.85
CA TYR A 124 -7.02 -5.38 -5.93
C TYR A 124 -6.11 -4.67 -6.95
N LEU A 125 -4.81 -4.95 -6.97
CA LEU A 125 -3.90 -4.32 -7.93
C LEU A 125 -4.18 -4.74 -9.37
N GLN A 126 -4.65 -5.97 -9.58
CA GLN A 126 -5.03 -6.49 -10.89
C GLN A 126 -6.33 -5.84 -11.41
N SER A 127 -7.21 -5.34 -10.53
CA SER A 127 -8.44 -4.66 -10.95
C SER A 127 -8.25 -3.20 -11.35
N ILE A 128 -7.07 -2.62 -11.07
CA ILE A 128 -6.76 -1.23 -11.43
C ILE A 128 -6.42 -1.13 -12.92
N HIS A 129 -7.08 -0.22 -13.63
CA HIS A 129 -6.71 0.18 -14.99
C HIS A 129 -5.53 1.16 -14.96
N TRP A 130 -4.31 0.64 -14.82
CA TRP A 130 -3.09 1.43 -14.60
C TRP A 130 -2.81 2.52 -15.64
N GLU A 131 -3.25 2.32 -16.89
CA GLU A 131 -3.08 3.30 -17.98
C GLU A 131 -3.90 4.57 -17.77
N SER A 132 -5.05 4.47 -17.12
CA SER A 132 -6.00 5.58 -16.87
C SER A 132 -6.17 5.93 -15.39
N ALA A 133 -5.52 5.20 -14.49
CA ALA A 133 -5.66 5.37 -13.05
C ALA A 133 -5.13 6.72 -12.52
N GLY A 134 -4.32 7.42 -13.31
CA GLY A 134 -3.67 8.67 -12.90
C GLY A 134 -2.64 8.50 -11.77
N VAL A 135 -2.20 7.26 -11.51
CA VAL A 135 -1.19 6.96 -10.52
C VAL A 135 0.19 7.24 -11.13
N PRO A 136 1.04 8.07 -10.51
CA PRO A 136 2.42 8.24 -10.97
C PRO A 136 3.16 6.90 -10.96
N VAL A 137 3.76 6.54 -12.10
CA VAL A 137 4.39 5.22 -12.27
C VAL A 137 5.50 4.98 -11.26
N ASP A 138 6.35 5.98 -11.02
CA ASP A 138 7.48 5.87 -10.08
C ASP A 138 6.99 5.62 -8.65
N LEU A 139 5.90 6.30 -8.25
CA LEU A 139 5.29 6.12 -6.92
C LEU A 139 4.74 4.70 -6.76
N ALA A 140 4.03 4.18 -7.77
CA ALA A 140 3.51 2.83 -7.76
C ALA A 140 4.65 1.80 -7.71
N GLN A 141 5.67 1.95 -8.55
CA GLN A 141 6.83 1.08 -8.57
C GLN A 141 7.56 1.05 -7.22
N GLN A 142 7.79 2.21 -6.61
CA GLN A 142 8.43 2.30 -5.29
C GLN A 142 7.64 1.54 -4.22
N LYS A 143 6.32 1.77 -4.15
CA LYS A 143 5.44 1.09 -3.18
C LYS A 143 5.38 -0.42 -3.39
N LEU A 144 5.25 -0.87 -4.64
CA LEU A 144 5.20 -2.30 -4.96
C LEU A 144 6.54 -3.00 -4.72
N THR A 145 7.65 -2.35 -5.07
CA THR A 145 8.99 -2.90 -4.85
C THR A 145 9.25 -3.12 -3.36
N ARG A 146 8.87 -2.16 -2.51
CA ARG A 146 8.96 -2.30 -1.06
C ARG A 146 8.21 -3.50 -0.51
N VAL A 147 6.99 -3.75 -0.99
CA VAL A 147 6.22 -4.94 -0.59
C VAL A 147 6.88 -6.22 -1.10
N ILE A 148 7.39 -6.21 -2.34
CA ILE A 148 8.10 -7.36 -2.92
C ILE A 148 9.35 -7.70 -2.11
N ASP A 149 10.16 -6.73 -1.71
CA ASP A 149 11.37 -6.95 -0.93
C ASP A 149 11.05 -7.60 0.43
N GLU A 150 9.96 -7.18 1.07
CA GLU A 150 9.46 -7.79 2.29
C GLU A 150 9.03 -9.25 2.05
N LEU A 151 8.24 -9.50 1.01
CA LEU A 151 7.80 -10.87 0.67
C LEU A 151 9.01 -11.77 0.38
N GLN A 152 10.01 -11.27 -0.34
CA GLN A 152 11.23 -12.02 -0.64
C GLN A 152 11.99 -12.39 0.63
N TYR A 153 12.12 -11.45 1.56
CA TYR A 153 12.73 -11.73 2.85
C TYR A 153 11.97 -12.80 3.63
N LEU A 154 10.63 -12.71 3.70
CA LEU A 154 9.82 -13.69 4.42
C LEU A 154 9.95 -15.08 3.78
N CYS A 155 9.91 -15.18 2.45
CA CYS A 155 10.14 -16.44 1.74
C CYS A 155 11.57 -16.98 1.95
N ALA A 156 12.58 -16.13 2.03
CA ALA A 156 13.96 -16.55 2.28
C ALA A 156 14.20 -16.97 3.75
N SER A 157 13.52 -16.34 4.71
CA SER A 157 13.74 -16.55 6.15
C SER A 157 13.37 -17.96 6.64
N GLU A 158 12.41 -18.64 5.99
CA GLU A 158 12.05 -20.02 6.34
C GLU A 158 13.20 -21.01 6.07
N VAL A 159 14.02 -20.74 5.04
CA VAL A 159 15.16 -21.58 4.66
C VAL A 159 16.22 -21.58 5.76
N THR A 160 16.39 -20.47 6.46
CA THR A 160 17.39 -20.33 7.52
C THR A 160 16.94 -20.94 8.85
N ALA A 161 15.64 -20.92 9.14
CA ALA A 161 15.07 -21.45 10.39
C ALA A 161 14.97 -22.99 10.43
N LYS A 162 14.90 -23.66 9.27
CA LYS A 162 14.78 -25.12 9.17
C LYS A 162 16.11 -25.89 9.23
N ARG A 163 17.26 -25.23 9.49
CA ARG A 163 18.54 -25.92 9.65
C ARG A 163 18.51 -26.68 11.00
N PRO A 164 18.54 -28.03 11.02
CA PRO A 164 18.51 -28.77 12.27
C PRO A 164 19.73 -28.36 13.10
N ALA A 165 19.47 -27.90 14.32
CA ALA A 165 20.50 -27.72 15.32
C ALA A 165 21.24 -29.06 15.45
N VAL A 166 22.48 -29.10 14.94
CA VAL A 166 23.39 -30.20 15.23
C VAL A 166 23.59 -30.17 16.75
N PRO A 167 23.23 -31.23 17.50
CA PRO A 167 23.51 -31.29 18.92
C PRO A 167 25.04 -31.42 19.06
N ASN A 168 25.70 -30.31 19.32
CA ASN A 168 27.11 -30.35 19.70
C ASN A 168 27.18 -30.82 21.15
N ALA A 169 27.21 -32.13 21.32
CA ALA A 169 27.57 -32.79 22.55
C ALA A 169 29.08 -32.60 22.79
N GLY A 170 29.43 -31.77 23.77
CA GLY A 170 30.82 -31.58 24.20
C GLY A 170 30.97 -30.61 25.36
N ALA A 171 30.90 -31.15 26.59
CA ALA A 171 31.55 -30.75 27.85
C ALA A 171 32.01 -29.28 28.04
N SER A 172 31.68 -28.59 29.14
CA SER A 172 32.11 -28.98 30.49
C SER A 172 31.28 -28.33 31.60
N LYS A 173 31.27 -29.05 32.73
CA LYS A 173 30.64 -28.74 34.02
C LYS A 173 31.30 -27.56 34.74
N GLU A 174 30.66 -27.19 35.86
CA GLU A 174 31.18 -26.43 37.02
C GLU A 174 30.78 -24.94 36.95
N ASN A 175 29.81 -24.43 37.72
CA ASN A 175 29.88 -24.36 39.18
C ASN A 175 28.50 -24.03 39.80
N GLN A 176 28.30 -24.50 41.02
CA GLN A 176 27.09 -24.43 41.84
C GLN A 176 27.09 -23.19 42.76
N GLN A 177 25.88 -22.85 43.27
CA GLN A 177 25.61 -22.18 44.57
C GLN A 177 25.90 -20.65 44.65
N LEU A 178 25.12 -19.76 45.28
CA LEU A 178 23.93 -19.70 46.15
C LEU A 178 23.15 -18.42 45.71
N ALA A 179 21.91 -18.06 46.07
CA ALA A 179 21.15 -18.25 47.28
C ALA A 179 19.66 -17.95 47.00
N ALA A 180 18.78 -18.68 47.70
CA ALA A 180 17.39 -18.34 47.84
C ALA A 180 17.21 -17.13 48.76
N SER A 181 16.26 -16.23 48.45
CA SER A 181 15.64 -15.34 49.43
C SER A 181 14.24 -14.95 48.96
N LYS A 182 13.25 -15.56 49.60
CA LYS A 182 11.84 -15.16 49.60
C LYS A 182 11.70 -13.72 50.10
N THR A 183 10.83 -12.91 49.50
CA THR A 183 9.80 -12.20 50.29
C THR A 183 8.66 -11.64 49.44
N LYS A 184 7.48 -12.11 49.81
CA LYS A 184 6.12 -11.66 49.52
C LYS A 184 5.90 -10.25 50.09
N LYS A 185 5.39 -9.29 49.32
CA LYS A 185 4.76 -8.08 49.90
C LYS A 185 3.52 -7.67 49.10
N LYS A 186 2.36 -7.87 49.73
CA LYS A 186 1.07 -7.24 49.44
C LYS A 186 1.14 -5.75 49.77
N GLY A 187 0.49 -4.93 48.95
CA GLY A 187 -0.01 -3.57 49.27
C GLY A 187 -0.80 -3.13 48.02
N SER A 188 -2.12 -2.99 47.99
CA SER A 188 -3.08 -2.28 48.85
C SER A 188 -2.84 -0.77 48.94
N SER A 189 -3.53 -0.02 48.07
CA SER A 189 -3.98 1.38 48.18
C SER A 189 -4.49 1.74 46.77
N ALA A 190 -5.78 1.85 46.46
CA ALA A 190 -6.82 2.73 47.02
C ALA A 190 -6.32 4.17 47.15
N PHE A 191 -6.51 4.95 46.09
CA PHE A 191 -6.55 6.42 46.18
C PHE A 191 -7.72 6.95 45.36
N GLU A 192 -8.79 7.14 46.11
CA GLU A 192 -9.99 7.90 45.82
C GLU A 192 -9.62 9.39 45.80
N ARG A 193 -9.99 10.13 44.76
CA ARG A 193 -10.13 11.59 44.86
C ARG A 193 -11.11 12.10 43.82
N ALA A 194 -12.36 12.19 44.27
CA ALA A 194 -13.33 13.15 43.75
C ALA A 194 -12.81 14.58 44.03
N MET A 195 -13.07 15.48 43.08
CA MET A 195 -13.07 16.92 43.29
C MET A 195 -14.19 17.48 42.41
N ASP A 196 -15.34 17.63 43.06
CA ASP A 196 -16.32 18.66 42.78
C ASP A 196 -15.64 20.03 42.65
N ARG A 197 -16.06 20.81 41.66
CA ARG A 197 -16.00 22.27 41.73
C ARG A 197 -17.09 22.88 40.83
N GLU A 198 -18.10 23.38 41.54
CA GLU A 198 -18.96 24.57 41.34
C GLU A 198 -19.36 24.98 39.92
#